data_AF-A0A839IY85-F1
#
_entry.id   AF-A0A839IY85-F1
#
_cell.length_a   1.000
_cell.length_b   1.000
_cell.length_c   1.000
_cell.angle_alpha   90.00
_cell.angle_beta   90.00
_cell.angle_gamma   90.00
#
_symmetry.space_group_name_H-M   'P 1'
#
loop_
_entity.id
_entity.type
_entity.pdbx_description
1 polymer ?
#
loop_
_entity_poly.entity_id
_entity_poly.type
_entity_poly.pdbx_seq_one_letter_code
_entity_poly.pdbx_strand_id
1 'polypeptide(L)' 'MDVDLSATPRAITKTTPLPIADIDAGSCDSHGVNVYKGHHFYHYESATTLAMSKIAPMPQDITHAMMACQE' A
#
# COMPACT_ATOMS: atom_id res chain seq x y z
N MET A 1 -6.08 4.96 -9.27
CA MET A 1 -5.65 6.33 -8.95
C MET A 1 -4.95 6.84 -10.19
N ASP A 2 -5.40 7.98 -10.70
CA ASP A 2 -4.81 8.58 -11.89
C ASP A 2 -4.31 9.98 -11.52
N VAL A 3 -3.11 10.32 -11.99
CA VAL A 3 -2.43 11.59 -11.71
C VAL A 3 -1.99 12.20 -13.02
N ASP A 4 -2.37 13.46 -13.25
CA ASP A 4 -1.84 14.24 -14.36
C ASP A 4 -0.42 14.71 -14.01
N LEU A 5 0.55 14.14 -14.71
CA LEU A 5 1.97 14.46 -14.56
C LEU A 5 2.39 15.73 -15.30
N SER A 6 1.54 16.27 -16.18
CA SER A 6 1.78 17.51 -16.92
C SER A 6 1.34 18.76 -16.15
N ALA A 7 0.39 18.64 -15.23
CA ALA A 7 -0.04 19.72 -14.35
C ALA A 7 1.02 20.06 -13.27
N THR A 8 1.12 21.35 -12.90
CA THR A 8 1.97 21.84 -11.81
C THR A 8 1.16 22.70 -10.84
N PRO A 9 0.92 22.25 -9.58
CA PRO A 9 1.27 20.93 -9.04
C PRO A 9 0.52 19.80 -9.74
N ARG A 10 1.06 18.57 -9.65
CA ARG A 10 0.43 17.37 -10.21
C ARG A 10 -0.99 17.23 -9.68
N ALA A 11 -1.94 16.98 -10.57
CA ALA A 11 -3.36 16.95 -10.23
C ALA A 11 -3.86 15.51 -10.15
N ILE A 12 -4.65 15.20 -9.11
CA ILE A 12 -5.33 13.91 -9.00
C ILE A 12 -6.55 13.96 -9.93
N THR A 13 -6.58 13.09 -10.95
CA THR A 13 -7.70 13.00 -11.90
C THR A 13 -8.71 11.94 -11.50
N LYS A 14 -8.30 10.96 -10.68
CA LYS A 14 -9.20 9.92 -10.16
C LYS A 14 -8.79 9.41 -8.78
N THR A 15 -9.73 9.44 -7.84
CA THR A 15 -9.59 8.91 -6.49
C THR A 15 -10.34 7.58 -6.37
N THR A 16 -9.76 6.61 -5.66
CA THR A 16 -10.42 5.36 -5.28
C THR A 16 -10.27 5.19 -3.77
N PRO A 17 -11.34 4.84 -3.03
CA PRO A 17 -11.22 4.52 -1.61
C PRO A 17 -10.34 3.29 -1.42
N LEU A 18 -9.46 3.31 -0.41
CA LEU A 18 -8.67 2.15 -0.04
C LEU A 18 -9.52 1.19 0.80
N PRO A 19 -9.34 -0.14 0.66
CA PRO A 19 -10.09 -1.13 1.43
C PRO A 19 -9.64 -1.24 2.90
N ILE A 20 -8.54 -0.58 3.27
CA ILE A 20 -7.98 -0.56 4.62
C ILE A 20 -7.96 0.89 5.11
N ALA A 21 -8.53 1.12 6.29
CA ALA A 21 -8.48 2.40 7.00
C ALA A 21 -7.36 2.39 8.06
N ASP A 22 -6.99 3.58 8.55
CA ASP A 22 -5.98 3.79 9.59
C ASP A 22 -4.62 3.19 9.21
N ILE A 23 -4.18 3.51 8.00
CA ILE A 23 -2.87 3.13 7.47
C ILE A 23 -1.82 4.09 8.04
N ASP A 24 -0.72 3.55 8.56
CA ASP A 24 0.38 4.34 9.10
C ASP A 24 1.37 4.77 8.02
N ALA A 25 1.57 3.92 7.00
CA ALA A 25 2.46 4.19 5.88
C ALA A 25 2.12 3.34 4.64
N GLY A 26 2.68 3.73 3.50
CA GLY A 26 2.72 2.91 2.29
C GLY A 26 4.06 3.03 1.57
N SER A 27 4.54 1.94 0.98
CA SER A 27 5.73 1.91 0.13
C SER A 27 5.38 1.25 -1.21
N CYS A 28 6.05 1.68 -2.29
CA CYS A 28 5.91 1.03 -3.59
C CYS A 28 7.27 0.91 -4.27
N ASP A 29 7.50 -0.24 -4.90
CA ASP A 29 8.70 -0.55 -5.66
C ASP A 29 8.35 -1.41 -6.88
N SER A 30 9.34 -2.03 -7.52
CA SER A 30 9.13 -2.93 -8.64
C SER A 30 8.40 -4.23 -8.30
N HIS A 31 8.28 -4.58 -7.01
CA HIS A 31 7.62 -5.79 -6.53
C HIS A 31 6.15 -5.55 -6.13
N GLY A 32 5.73 -4.30 -5.96
CA GLY A 32 4.33 -3.96 -5.72
C GLY A 32 4.17 -2.83 -4.71
N VAL A 33 3.14 -2.92 -3.89
CA VAL A 33 2.77 -1.93 -2.87
C VAL A 33 2.63 -2.62 -1.52
N ASN A 34 3.33 -2.13 -0.51
CA ASN A 34 3.13 -2.52 0.87
C ASN A 34 2.35 -1.44 1.60
N VAL A 35 1.34 -1.86 2.36
CA VAL A 35 0.53 -1.00 3.25
C VAL A 35 0.80 -1.42 4.68
N TYR A 36 1.13 -0.46 5.55
CA TYR A 36 1.53 -0.73 6.93
C TYR A 36 0.46 -0.28 7.93
N LYS A 37 0.12 -1.15 8.88
CA LYS A 37 -0.83 -0.87 9.96
C LYS A 37 -0.39 -1.58 11.24
N GLY A 38 -0.03 -0.80 12.26
CA GLY A 38 0.54 -1.31 13.50
C GLY A 38 1.85 -2.07 13.23
N HIS A 39 1.95 -3.29 13.78
CA HIS A 39 3.11 -4.16 13.56
C HIS A 39 3.01 -5.05 12.32
N HIS A 40 1.96 -4.89 11.50
CA HIS A 40 1.71 -5.69 10.31
C HIS A 40 1.87 -4.87 9.01
N PHE A 41 2.16 -5.59 7.92
CA PHE A 41 2.03 -5.07 6.57
C PHE A 41 1.19 -5.99 5.68
N TYR A 42 0.63 -5.39 4.62
CA TYR A 42 -0.18 -6.05 3.59
C TYR A 42 0.45 -5.79 2.23
N HIS A 43 0.81 -6.85 1.52
CA HIS A 43 1.42 -6.76 0.20
C HIS A 43 0.38 -6.88 -0.92
N TYR A 44 0.46 -5.99 -1.90
CA TYR A 44 -0.35 -5.99 -3.11
C TYR A 44 0.58 -5.93 -4.34
N GLU A 45 0.32 -6.75 -5.35
CA GLU A 45 1.17 -6.83 -6.56
C GLU A 45 1.23 -5.51 -7.35
N SER A 46 0.22 -4.66 -7.21
CA SER A 46 0.15 -3.34 -7.86
C SER A 46 -0.78 -2.37 -7.12
N ALA A 47 -0.64 -1.07 -7.41
CA ALA A 47 -1.58 -0.05 -6.94
C ALA A 47 -3.02 -0.32 -7.40
N THR A 48 -3.21 -0.93 -8.57
CA THR A 48 -4.54 -1.35 -9.05
C THR A 48 -5.13 -2.45 -8.18
N THR A 49 -4.34 -3.46 -7.81
CA THR A 49 -4.81 -4.52 -6.90
C THR A 49 -5.14 -3.99 -5.51
N LEU A 50 -4.34 -3.06 -4.97
CA LEU A 50 -4.66 -2.37 -3.73
C LEU A 50 -5.99 -1.63 -3.80
N ALA A 51 -6.23 -0.89 -4.88
CA ALA A 51 -7.43 -0.07 -5.04
C ALA A 51 -8.71 -0.89 -5.31
N MET A 52 -8.60 -2.06 -5.96
CA MET A 52 -9.75 -2.86 -6.38
C MET A 52 -10.03 -4.05 -5.45
N SER A 53 -9.10 -4.41 -4.57
CA SER A 53 -9.30 -5.55 -3.67
C SER A 53 -10.43 -5.28 -2.69
N LYS A 54 -11.30 -6.26 -2.50
CA LYS A 54 -12.38 -6.24 -1.50
C LYS A 54 -11.97 -6.89 -0.18
N ILE A 55 -10.88 -7.66 -0.18
CA ILE A 55 -10.42 -8.45 0.96
C ILE A 55 -8.94 -8.11 1.16
N ALA A 56 -8.58 -7.76 2.39
CA ALA A 56 -7.17 -7.54 2.72
C ALA A 56 -6.39 -8.86 2.57
N PRO A 57 -5.19 -8.84 1.98
CA PRO A 57 -4.27 -9.98 2.02
C PRO A 57 -4.01 -10.42 3.46
N MET A 58 -3.45 -11.61 3.63
CA MET A 58 -3.03 -12.06 4.94
C MET A 58 -1.95 -11.09 5.48
N PRO A 59 -2.12 -10.55 6.69
CA PRO A 59 -1.12 -9.66 7.28
C PRO A 59 0.18 -10.43 7.56
N GLN A 60 1.30 -9.73 7.42
CA GLN A 60 2.64 -10.24 7.73
C GLN A 60 3.30 -9.37 8.78
N ASP A 61 4.08 -9.96 9.69
CA ASP A 61 4.77 -9.24 10.75
C ASP A 61 5.99 -8.47 10.22
N ILE A 62 6.03 -7.16 10.51
CA ILE A 62 7.12 -6.26 10.09
C ILE A 62 8.45 -6.68 10.75
N THR A 63 8.41 -7.03 12.04
CA THR A 63 9.60 -7.33 12.83
C THR A 63 10.40 -8.49 12.25
N HIS A 64 9.72 -9.60 11.95
CA HIS A 64 10.35 -10.78 11.38
C HIS A 64 10.70 -10.59 9.90
N ALA A 65 9.79 -10.02 9.09
CA ALA A 65 9.97 -9.95 7.64
C ALA A 65 10.95 -8.85 7.18
N MET A 66 11.09 -7.74 7.92
CA MET A 66 11.81 -6.56 7.46
C MET A 66 12.93 -6.10 8.40
N MET A 67 12.77 -6.35 9.71
CA MET A 67 13.72 -5.86 10.72
C MET A 67 14.73 -6.91 11.18
N ALA A 68 14.67 -8.12 10.62
CA ALA A 68 15.50 -9.28 10.98
C ALA A 68 15.46 -9.62 12.48
N CYS A 69 14.35 -9.27 13.17
CA CYS A 69 14.14 -9.66 14.55
C CYS A 69 13.69 -11.13 14.58
N GLN A 70 14.35 -11.93 15.42
CA GLN A 70 13.95 -13.31 15.72
C GLN A 70 13.01 -13.33 16.93
N GLU A 71 12.20 -14.38 17.04
CA GLU A 71 11.38 -14.66 18.23
C GLU A 71 12.22 -14.97 19.47
#